data_AF-A0AAV0M3C4-F1
#
_entry.id   AF-A0AAV0M3C4-F1
#
_cell.length_a   1.000
_cell.length_b   1.000
_cell.length_c   1.000
_cell.angle_alpha   90.00
_cell.angle_beta   90.00
_cell.angle_gamma   90.00
#
_symmetry.space_group_name_H-M   'P 1'
#
loop_
_entity.id
_entity.type
_entity.pdbx_description
1 polymer ?
#
loop_
_entity_poly.entity_id
_entity_poly.type
_entity_poly.pdbx_seq_one_letter_code
_entity_poly.pdbx_strand_id
1 'polypeptide(L)'
;MAATATSTLQIATARSCMSSPRKLVKAGAAVLGTSSKQLSWSKLASSSSVSSVQPLQRSFMKSSVRSCKVATKAMAESGDTKPAPGLPIDLRGKRAFIAGVADDNGYGWAIAKSLAAAGAEILVGTWVPALNIFESSLRRGKFDESRVLPDGSLMEITKVYPLDAVYDKMEDVPEDVKTNKRYAGSTNWTVQEVAESVKQDFGSIDILVHSLANGPEVTKPLLETSRNGYLAALSASSYSYISLLKHFLPIMNQGGSSISLTYIASERIIPGYGGGMSSAKAALESDTRVST
;
A
#
# COMPACT_ATOMS: atom_id res chain seq x y z
N MET A 1 -11.44 62.12 18.23
CA MET A 1 -10.41 62.62 17.28
C MET A 1 -9.29 61.59 17.26
N ALA A 2 -8.87 60.92 16.20
CA ALA A 2 -9.28 60.67 14.80
C ALA A 2 -8.64 59.30 14.49
N ALA A 3 -9.38 58.25 14.12
CA ALA A 3 -9.65 57.80 12.75
C ALA A 3 -8.41 57.80 11.82
N THR A 4 -7.83 56.63 11.58
CA THR A 4 -6.99 56.36 10.41
C THR A 4 -7.35 55.03 9.78
N ALA A 5 -7.43 55.05 8.44
CA ALA A 5 -8.21 54.15 7.62
C ALA A 5 -7.43 52.92 7.11
N THR A 6 -8.26 51.92 6.81
CA THR A 6 -8.15 50.74 5.94
C THR A 6 -7.11 50.74 4.80
N SER A 7 -6.48 49.58 4.59
CA SER A 7 -6.34 48.99 3.24
C SER A 7 -6.22 47.47 3.32
N THR A 8 -7.26 46.78 2.82
CA THR A 8 -7.36 45.32 2.71
C THR A 8 -7.05 44.95 1.27
N LEU A 9 -6.04 44.10 1.04
CA LEU A 9 -5.75 43.52 -0.28
C LEU A 9 -6.08 42.02 -0.23
N GLN A 10 -7.26 41.66 -0.74
CA GLN A 10 -7.64 40.29 -1.06
C GLN A 10 -7.16 39.97 -2.48
N ILE A 11 -6.33 38.94 -2.62
CA ILE A 11 -5.99 38.34 -3.92
C ILE A 11 -7.00 37.23 -4.18
N ALA A 12 -7.95 37.51 -5.08
CA ALA A 12 -8.89 36.52 -5.61
C ALA A 12 -8.21 35.75 -6.75
N THR A 13 -7.98 34.46 -6.56
CA THR A 13 -7.58 33.55 -7.65
C THR A 13 -8.83 32.96 -8.31
N ALA A 14 -9.01 33.27 -9.59
CA ALA A 14 -10.12 32.84 -10.43
C ALA A 14 -10.19 31.31 -10.57
N ARG A 15 -11.37 30.73 -10.32
CA ARG A 15 -11.70 29.34 -10.68
C ARG A 15 -12.01 29.27 -12.17
N SER A 16 -11.24 28.47 -12.91
CA SER A 16 -11.57 28.10 -14.28
C SER A 16 -12.73 27.10 -14.28
N CYS A 17 -13.91 27.57 -14.67
CA CYS A 17 -15.12 26.77 -14.83
C CYS A 17 -15.15 26.19 -16.25
N MET A 18 -14.91 24.89 -16.42
CA MET A 18 -15.08 24.21 -17.70
C MET A 18 -16.52 23.72 -17.83
N SER A 19 -17.30 24.38 -18.70
CA SER A 19 -18.67 23.99 -19.04
C SER A 19 -18.66 22.81 -20.03
N SER A 20 -19.30 21.69 -19.67
CA SER A 20 -19.55 20.54 -20.54
C SER A 20 -20.84 20.74 -21.35
N PRO A 21 -20.87 20.46 -22.68
CA PRO A 21 -22.12 20.47 -23.42
C PRO A 21 -22.89 19.14 -23.19
N ARG A 22 -23.95 19.21 -22.37
CA ARG A 22 -24.97 18.15 -22.28
C ARG A 22 -25.79 18.13 -23.57
N LYS A 23 -25.66 17.08 -24.38
CA LYS A 23 -26.66 16.75 -25.41
C LYS A 23 -27.95 16.28 -24.71
N LEU A 24 -29.01 17.05 -24.93
CA LEU A 24 -30.36 16.82 -24.46
C LEU A 24 -30.99 15.69 -25.30
N VAL A 25 -31.22 14.51 -24.72
CA VAL A 25 -32.13 13.51 -25.29
C VAL A 25 -33.44 13.61 -24.52
N LYS A 26 -34.51 13.99 -25.22
CA LYS A 26 -35.89 14.02 -24.70
C LYS A 26 -36.33 12.59 -24.41
N ALA A 27 -36.59 12.27 -23.13
CA ALA A 27 -37.37 11.09 -22.76
C ALA A 27 -38.82 11.54 -22.54
N GLY A 28 -39.75 10.99 -23.35
CA GLY A 28 -41.18 11.18 -23.17
C GLY A 28 -41.69 10.39 -21.97
N ALA A 29 -42.52 11.05 -21.15
CA ALA A 29 -43.24 10.40 -20.07
C ALA A 29 -44.42 9.60 -20.63
N ALA A 30 -44.57 8.34 -20.21
CA ALA A 30 -45.82 7.60 -20.29
C ALA A 30 -46.17 7.12 -18.88
N VAL A 31 -47.33 7.55 -18.40
CA VAL A 31 -47.89 7.17 -17.09
C VAL A 31 -48.67 5.85 -17.21
N LEU A 32 -48.57 5.09 -16.12
CA LEU A 32 -49.13 3.78 -15.77
C LEU A 32 -50.56 3.47 -16.21
N GLY A 33 -50.76 2.20 -16.56
CA GLY A 33 -52.04 1.49 -16.44
C GLY A 33 -51.84 0.13 -15.77
N THR A 34 -52.47 -0.06 -14.62
CA THR A 34 -52.54 -1.33 -13.88
C THR A 34 -53.66 -2.20 -14.46
N SER A 35 -53.37 -3.45 -14.80
CA SER A 35 -54.38 -4.51 -14.78
C SER A 35 -53.74 -5.87 -14.55
N SER A 36 -54.18 -6.53 -13.48
CA SER A 36 -53.88 -7.90 -13.11
C SER A 36 -54.50 -8.89 -14.11
N LYS A 37 -53.75 -9.95 -14.45
CA LYS A 37 -54.25 -11.32 -14.60
C LYS A 37 -53.09 -12.31 -14.74
N GLN A 38 -53.15 -13.31 -13.89
CA GLN A 38 -52.27 -14.45 -13.72
C GLN A 38 -52.52 -15.47 -14.84
N LEU A 39 -51.48 -15.97 -15.54
CA LEU A 39 -51.50 -17.27 -16.24
C LEU A 39 -50.11 -17.73 -16.72
N SER A 40 -49.70 -18.86 -16.14
CA SER A 40 -49.01 -20.05 -16.68
C SER A 40 -47.84 -19.96 -17.66
N TRP A 41 -46.76 -20.65 -17.29
CA TRP A 41 -45.55 -20.96 -18.06
C TRP A 41 -45.80 -21.81 -19.32
N SER A 42 -45.19 -21.43 -20.45
CA SER A 42 -44.44 -22.37 -21.31
C SER A 42 -43.71 -21.67 -22.47
N LYS A 43 -42.48 -22.14 -22.74
CA LYS A 43 -41.68 -22.01 -23.97
C LYS A 43 -41.27 -20.59 -24.42
N LEU A 44 -40.04 -20.19 -24.07
CA LEU A 44 -39.30 -19.17 -24.80
C LEU A 44 -38.30 -19.87 -25.74
N ALA A 45 -38.62 -19.84 -27.02
CA ALA A 45 -37.72 -20.20 -28.10
C ALA A 45 -36.81 -19.01 -28.42
N SER A 46 -35.54 -19.34 -28.64
CA SER A 46 -34.44 -18.49 -29.07
C SER A 46 -34.71 -17.79 -30.41
N SER A 47 -34.41 -16.50 -30.49
CA SER A 47 -34.06 -15.81 -31.74
C SER A 47 -33.20 -14.57 -31.46
N SER A 48 -31.88 -14.78 -31.47
CA SER A 48 -30.90 -13.70 -31.58
C SER A 48 -30.66 -13.37 -33.06
N SER A 49 -31.06 -12.17 -33.46
CA SER A 49 -30.74 -11.60 -34.77
C SER A 49 -29.29 -11.10 -34.77
N VAL A 50 -28.43 -11.80 -35.48
CA VAL A 50 -27.04 -11.43 -35.75
C VAL A 50 -27.03 -10.38 -36.87
N SER A 51 -26.65 -9.14 -36.57
CA SER A 51 -26.30 -8.14 -37.57
C SER A 51 -24.82 -8.21 -37.90
N SER A 52 -24.53 -8.31 -39.19
CA SER A 52 -23.21 -8.35 -39.82
C SER A 52 -22.46 -7.03 -39.62
N VAL A 53 -21.23 -7.10 -39.10
CA VAL A 53 -20.26 -6.00 -39.13
C VAL A 53 -18.96 -6.55 -39.71
N GLN A 54 -18.53 -5.95 -40.83
CA GLN A 54 -17.34 -6.32 -41.58
C GLN A 54 -16.05 -6.13 -40.76
N PRO A 55 -15.03 -7.00 -40.92
CA PRO A 55 -13.75 -6.81 -40.26
C PRO A 55 -12.90 -5.75 -40.99
N LEU A 56 -12.58 -4.67 -40.28
CA LEU A 56 -11.61 -3.66 -40.70
C LEU A 56 -10.19 -4.20 -40.41
N GLN A 57 -9.55 -4.83 -41.40
CA GLN A 57 -8.13 -5.18 -41.32
C GLN A 57 -7.28 -3.91 -41.41
N ARG A 58 -6.68 -3.49 -40.28
CA ARG A 58 -5.53 -2.57 -40.28
C ARG A 58 -4.27 -3.39 -40.02
N SER A 59 -3.39 -3.46 -41.02
CA SER A 59 -2.05 -4.00 -40.87
C SER A 59 -1.24 -3.07 -39.97
N PHE A 60 -0.86 -3.52 -38.78
CA PHE A 60 0.20 -2.89 -38.01
C PHE A 60 1.51 -3.61 -38.32
N MET A 61 2.44 -2.87 -38.93
CA MET A 61 3.80 -3.33 -39.15
C MET A 61 4.49 -3.51 -37.80
N LYS A 62 5.11 -4.68 -37.61
CA LYS A 62 6.02 -4.93 -36.48
C LYS A 62 7.31 -4.14 -36.70
N SER A 63 7.53 -3.08 -35.93
CA SER A 63 8.88 -2.56 -35.72
C SER A 63 9.48 -3.27 -34.50
N SER A 64 10.62 -3.91 -34.71
CA SER A 64 11.43 -4.49 -33.63
C SER A 64 12.14 -3.35 -32.91
N VAL A 65 11.71 -3.04 -31.69
CA VAL A 65 12.45 -2.13 -30.80
C VAL A 65 13.30 -2.99 -29.87
N ARG A 66 14.63 -2.92 -30.03
CA ARG A 66 15.60 -3.51 -29.10
C ARG A 66 15.40 -2.88 -27.72
N SER A 67 15.03 -3.71 -26.74
CA SER A 67 15.04 -3.31 -25.33
C SER A 67 16.49 -3.28 -24.84
N CYS A 68 17.02 -2.06 -24.64
CA CYS A 68 18.24 -1.86 -23.87
C CYS A 68 17.89 -2.02 -22.38
N LYS A 69 18.47 -3.03 -21.72
CA LYS A 69 18.45 -3.15 -20.27
C LYS A 69 19.21 -1.97 -19.67
N VAL A 70 18.48 -0.95 -19.24
CA VAL A 70 19.01 0.10 -18.35
C VAL A 70 18.62 -0.31 -16.93
N ALA A 71 19.60 -0.81 -16.19
CA ALA A 71 19.48 -0.99 -14.75
C ALA A 71 19.60 0.39 -14.10
N THR A 72 18.48 1.01 -13.74
CA THR A 72 18.48 2.16 -12.83
C THR A 72 18.76 1.66 -11.43
N LYS A 73 20.04 1.65 -11.05
CA LYS A 73 20.47 1.61 -9.65
C LYS A 73 19.96 2.90 -9.00
N ALA A 74 19.23 2.81 -7.90
CA ALA A 74 18.94 3.97 -7.07
C ALA A 74 20.29 4.53 -6.60
N MET A 75 20.70 5.66 -7.18
CA MET A 75 21.86 6.41 -6.74
C MET A 75 21.43 7.17 -5.49
N ALA A 76 21.78 6.66 -4.32
CA ALA A 76 22.02 7.57 -3.20
C ALA A 76 23.28 8.34 -3.57
N GLU A 77 23.13 9.56 -4.09
CA GLU A 77 24.26 10.48 -4.17
C GLU A 77 24.85 10.61 -2.76
N SER A 78 26.14 10.31 -2.64
CA SER A 78 26.96 10.68 -1.50
C SER A 78 27.16 12.20 -1.52
N GLY A 79 26.08 12.93 -1.25
CA GLY A 79 26.11 14.36 -1.01
C GLY A 79 26.51 14.58 0.44
N ASP A 80 27.53 15.42 0.63
CA ASP A 80 28.02 15.99 1.89
C ASP A 80 26.88 16.19 2.92
N THR A 81 26.71 15.26 3.87
CA THR A 81 25.57 15.25 4.80
C THR A 81 25.79 16.21 5.95
N LYS A 82 25.78 17.52 5.68
CA LYS A 82 25.39 18.47 6.71
C LYS A 82 23.85 18.51 6.73
N PRO A 83 23.17 18.09 7.81
CA PRO A 83 21.74 18.26 7.90
C PRO A 83 21.42 19.75 7.72
N ALA A 84 20.54 20.06 6.76
CA ALA A 84 20.09 21.42 6.53
C ALA A 84 19.58 22.01 7.86
N PRO A 85 19.85 23.30 8.16
CA PRO A 85 19.43 23.92 9.42
C PRO A 85 17.91 24.13 9.40
N GLY A 86 17.17 23.08 9.70
CA GLY A 86 15.74 23.07 10.01
C GLY A 86 15.53 22.72 11.49
N LEU A 87 14.32 22.99 12.00
CA LEU A 87 13.94 22.56 13.34
C LEU A 87 14.06 21.01 13.42
N PRO A 88 14.75 20.44 14.43
CA PRO A 88 14.97 18.99 14.49
C PRO A 88 13.65 18.25 14.70
N ILE A 89 13.45 17.15 13.97
CA ILE A 89 12.36 16.20 14.21
C ILE A 89 12.75 15.39 15.45
N ASP A 90 12.00 15.52 16.54
CA ASP A 90 12.25 14.83 17.82
C ASP A 90 11.20 13.73 18.04
N LEU A 91 11.64 12.48 17.96
CA LEU A 91 10.85 11.28 18.24
C LEU A 91 11.36 10.54 19.48
N ARG A 92 12.15 11.19 20.35
CA ARG A 92 12.62 10.56 21.58
C ARG A 92 11.46 10.12 22.47
N GLY A 93 11.57 8.91 23.01
CA GLY A 93 10.51 8.29 23.81
C GLY A 93 9.30 7.82 23.00
N LYS A 94 9.35 7.89 21.67
CA LYS A 94 8.34 7.32 20.77
C LYS A 94 8.76 5.95 20.30
N ARG A 95 7.78 5.07 20.10
CA ARG A 95 8.01 3.72 19.59
C ARG A 95 7.34 3.51 18.25
N ALA A 96 8.10 2.98 17.29
CA ALA A 96 7.64 2.68 15.95
C ALA A 96 7.58 1.17 15.69
N PHE A 97 6.48 0.69 15.11
CA PHE A 97 6.39 -0.64 14.53
C PHE A 97 6.42 -0.54 13.00
N ILE A 98 7.45 -1.13 12.37
CA ILE A 98 7.65 -1.10 10.93
C ILE A 98 7.38 -2.49 10.35
N ALA A 99 6.24 -2.64 9.66
CA ALA A 99 5.88 -3.85 8.95
C ALA A 99 6.50 -3.87 7.55
N GLY A 100 7.25 -4.92 7.21
CA GLY A 100 7.80 -5.12 5.86
C GLY A 100 9.29 -4.80 5.71
N VAL A 101 10.10 -5.11 6.71
CA VAL A 101 11.57 -5.08 6.58
C VAL A 101 12.07 -6.53 6.49
N ALA A 102 12.89 -6.81 5.49
CA ALA A 102 13.49 -8.14 5.29
C ALA A 102 14.98 -8.09 4.91
N ASP A 103 15.48 -6.90 4.57
CA ASP A 103 16.87 -6.58 4.25
C ASP A 103 17.08 -5.06 4.41
N ASP A 104 18.27 -4.58 4.04
CA ASP A 104 18.69 -3.18 4.14
C ASP A 104 18.53 -2.36 2.84
N ASN A 105 17.87 -2.89 1.82
CA ASN A 105 17.71 -2.25 0.51
C ASN A 105 16.33 -1.60 0.33
N GLY A 106 15.33 -2.02 1.11
CA GLY A 106 13.95 -1.54 1.00
C GLY A 106 13.68 -0.20 1.67
N TYR A 107 12.53 0.41 1.33
CA TYR A 107 12.07 1.64 1.97
C TYR A 107 11.79 1.48 3.47
N GLY A 108 11.35 0.29 3.91
CA GLY A 108 11.12 0.01 5.33
C GLY A 108 12.38 0.19 6.17
N TRP A 109 13.54 -0.25 5.65
CA TRP A 109 14.84 -0.03 6.29
C TRP A 109 15.22 1.46 6.32
N ALA A 110 15.05 2.16 5.20
CA ALA A 110 15.32 3.59 5.13
C ALA A 110 14.46 4.40 6.13
N ILE A 111 13.17 4.07 6.25
CA ILE A 111 12.26 4.70 7.22
C ILE A 111 12.71 4.38 8.65
N ALA A 112 13.00 3.12 8.95
CA ALA A 112 13.50 2.72 10.27
C ALA A 112 14.75 3.51 10.67
N LYS A 113 15.68 3.69 9.74
CA LYS A 113 16.91 4.49 9.94
C LYS A 113 16.61 5.95 10.22
N SER A 114 15.69 6.57 9.47
CA SER A 114 15.28 7.95 9.72
C SER A 114 14.56 8.13 11.06
N LEU A 115 13.70 7.18 11.44
CA LEU A 115 13.01 7.21 12.74
C LEU A 115 13.99 7.02 13.90
N ALA A 116 14.96 6.11 13.77
CA ALA A 116 16.01 5.91 14.75
C ALA A 116 16.90 7.16 14.91
N ALA A 117 17.28 7.81 13.79
CA ALA A 117 18.03 9.07 13.82
C ALA A 117 17.27 10.21 14.51
N ALA A 118 15.93 10.18 14.48
CA ALA A 118 15.08 11.11 15.22
C ALA A 118 14.87 10.69 16.70
N GLY A 119 15.41 9.56 17.14
CA GLY A 119 15.37 9.07 18.51
C GLY A 119 14.24 8.10 18.85
N ALA A 120 13.52 7.58 17.85
CA ALA A 120 12.46 6.60 18.07
C ALA A 120 13.02 5.20 18.37
N GLU A 121 12.33 4.45 19.22
CA GLU A 121 12.57 3.02 19.44
C GLU A 121 11.97 2.20 18.28
N ILE A 122 12.74 1.25 17.74
CA ILE A 122 12.42 0.57 16.48
C ILE A 122 12.03 -0.89 16.72
N LEU A 123 10.78 -1.22 16.43
CA LEU A 123 10.25 -2.58 16.32
C LEU A 123 10.01 -2.93 14.84
N VAL A 124 10.34 -4.16 14.45
CA VAL A 124 10.24 -4.58 13.04
C VAL A 124 9.37 -5.82 12.89
N GLY A 125 8.42 -5.80 11.96
CA GLY A 125 7.71 -6.98 11.46
C GLY A 125 8.37 -7.50 10.19
N THR A 126 8.96 -8.71 10.27
CA THR A 126 9.66 -9.37 9.15
C THR A 126 8.84 -10.54 8.61
N TRP A 127 8.74 -10.66 7.28
CA TRP A 127 8.02 -11.76 6.66
C TRP A 127 8.60 -13.12 7.08
N VAL A 128 7.75 -14.04 7.53
CA VAL A 128 8.17 -15.32 8.14
C VAL A 128 9.19 -16.09 7.28
N PRO A 129 8.98 -16.30 5.97
CA PRO A 129 9.98 -16.89 5.07
C PRO A 129 11.35 -16.20 5.00
N ALA A 130 11.43 -14.91 5.30
CA ALA A 130 12.67 -14.12 5.26
C ALA A 130 13.35 -13.97 6.64
N LEU A 131 12.63 -14.27 7.72
CA LEU A 131 13.04 -14.02 9.11
C LEU A 131 14.43 -14.55 9.44
N ASN A 132 14.66 -15.86 9.21
CA ASN A 132 15.92 -16.51 9.58
C ASN A 132 17.13 -15.90 8.86
N ILE A 133 16.96 -15.51 7.58
CA ILE A 133 18.03 -14.90 6.78
C ILE A 133 18.30 -13.48 7.27
N PHE A 134 17.25 -12.73 7.56
CA PHE A 134 17.33 -11.37 8.08
C PHE A 134 18.04 -11.35 9.45
N GLU A 135 17.57 -12.11 10.44
CA GLU A 135 18.18 -12.18 11.77
C GLU A 135 19.61 -12.70 11.74
N SER A 136 19.89 -13.72 10.92
CA SER A 136 21.25 -14.24 10.73
C SER A 136 22.17 -13.17 10.14
N SER A 137 21.70 -12.41 9.16
CA SER A 137 22.48 -11.33 8.54
C SER A 137 22.73 -10.17 9.50
N LEU A 138 21.72 -9.80 10.29
CA LEU A 138 21.81 -8.78 11.33
C LEU A 138 22.81 -9.18 12.41
N ARG A 139 22.72 -10.41 12.96
CA ARG A 139 23.66 -10.92 13.98
C ARG A 139 25.09 -11.04 13.47
N ARG A 140 25.28 -11.31 12.18
CA ARG A 140 26.61 -11.42 11.55
C ARG A 140 27.20 -10.07 11.15
N GLY A 141 26.53 -8.95 11.46
CA GLY A 141 27.00 -7.61 11.12
C GLY A 141 26.96 -7.27 9.63
N LYS A 142 26.21 -8.03 8.81
CA LYS A 142 26.12 -7.73 7.37
C LYS A 142 25.46 -6.38 7.07
N PHE A 143 24.68 -5.86 8.02
CA PHE A 143 23.97 -4.59 7.91
C PHE A 143 24.67 -3.47 8.69
N ASP A 144 25.87 -3.68 9.26
CA ASP A 144 26.47 -2.67 10.14
C ASP A 144 26.78 -1.36 9.40
N GLU A 145 27.25 -1.44 8.15
CA GLU A 145 27.45 -0.25 7.31
C GLU A 145 26.13 0.48 7.03
N SER A 146 25.06 -0.25 6.73
CA SER A 146 23.75 0.35 6.43
C SER A 146 23.04 0.88 7.68
N ARG A 147 23.41 0.40 8.88
CA ARG A 147 22.92 0.87 10.19
C ARG A 147 23.52 2.19 10.65
N VAL A 148 24.65 2.65 10.10
CA VAL A 148 25.31 3.89 10.53
C VAL A 148 24.39 5.11 10.40
N LEU A 149 24.04 5.74 11.51
CA LEU A 149 23.21 6.94 11.61
C LEU A 149 24.04 8.22 11.35
N PRO A 150 23.39 9.38 11.12
CA PRO A 150 24.10 10.64 10.86
C PRO A 150 25.02 11.10 12.01
N ASP A 151 24.77 10.68 13.24
CA ASP A 151 25.61 10.97 14.41
C ASP A 151 26.79 9.98 14.57
N GLY A 152 26.92 9.01 13.65
CA GLY A 152 27.95 7.97 13.66
C GLY A 152 27.62 6.75 14.51
N SER A 153 26.50 6.75 15.24
CA SER A 153 26.03 5.58 15.99
C SER A 153 25.41 4.53 15.05
N LEU A 154 25.15 3.32 15.54
CA LEU A 154 24.43 2.30 14.78
C LEU A 154 22.96 2.28 15.16
N MET A 155 22.08 2.24 14.16
CA MET A 155 20.67 1.95 14.34
C MET A 155 20.50 0.64 15.12
N GLU A 156 19.72 0.70 16.20
CA GLU A 156 19.32 -0.46 16.99
C GLU A 156 17.89 -0.89 16.60
N ILE A 157 17.71 -2.18 16.36
CA ILE A 157 16.39 -2.79 16.22
C ILE A 157 16.11 -3.49 17.53
N THR A 158 15.19 -2.96 18.34
CA THR A 158 14.91 -3.48 19.68
C THR A 158 14.37 -4.90 19.63
N LYS A 159 13.41 -5.15 18.73
CA LYS A 159 12.82 -6.49 18.55
C LYS A 159 12.34 -6.71 17.12
N VAL A 160 12.58 -7.93 16.65
CA VAL A 160 12.06 -8.43 15.37
C VAL A 160 10.92 -9.38 15.67
N TYR A 161 9.78 -9.16 15.01
CA TYR A 161 8.60 -10.00 15.07
C TYR A 161 8.44 -10.75 13.75
N PRO A 162 8.20 -12.07 13.77
CA PRO A 162 7.71 -12.78 12.60
C PRO A 162 6.32 -12.22 12.25
N LEU A 163 6.06 -11.94 10.98
CA LEU A 163 4.79 -11.38 10.53
C LEU A 163 4.40 -11.93 9.16
N ASP A 164 3.16 -12.34 9.01
CA ASP A 164 2.53 -12.49 7.69
C ASP A 164 1.20 -11.74 7.68
N ALA A 165 1.24 -10.56 7.04
CA ALA A 165 0.12 -9.62 7.06
C ALA A 165 -1.05 -9.99 6.13
N VAL A 166 -0.99 -11.17 5.48
CA VAL A 166 -2.12 -11.73 4.73
C VAL A 166 -3.12 -12.44 5.67
N TYR A 167 -2.68 -12.83 6.87
CA TYR A 167 -3.48 -13.56 7.84
C TYR A 167 -3.74 -12.70 9.07
N ASP A 168 -5.02 -12.39 9.32
CA ASP A 168 -5.40 -11.61 10.50
C ASP A 168 -5.25 -12.45 11.77
N LYS A 169 -5.67 -13.72 11.69
CA LYS A 169 -5.67 -14.67 12.81
C LYS A 169 -5.25 -16.07 12.38
N MET A 170 -4.92 -16.92 13.35
CA MET A 170 -4.54 -18.32 13.08
C MET A 170 -5.65 -19.19 12.49
N GLU A 171 -6.91 -18.83 12.70
CA GLU A 171 -8.07 -19.48 12.07
C GLU A 171 -8.12 -19.25 10.55
N ASP A 172 -7.53 -18.14 10.06
CA ASP A 172 -7.49 -17.80 8.63
C ASP A 172 -6.37 -18.52 7.87
N VAL A 173 -5.46 -19.16 8.60
CA VAL A 173 -4.28 -19.79 8.02
C VAL A 173 -4.64 -21.18 7.49
N PRO A 174 -4.47 -21.46 6.19
CA PRO A 174 -4.73 -22.78 5.65
C PRO A 174 -3.63 -23.79 6.05
N GLU A 175 -3.99 -25.07 6.10
CA GLU A 175 -3.14 -26.11 6.68
C GLU A 175 -1.82 -26.35 5.93
N ASP A 176 -1.79 -26.07 4.63
CA ASP A 176 -0.56 -26.11 3.82
C ASP A 176 0.47 -25.06 4.27
N VAL A 177 0.00 -23.90 4.74
CA VAL A 177 0.87 -22.85 5.29
C VAL A 177 1.33 -23.21 6.70
N LYS A 178 0.45 -23.74 7.55
CA LYS A 178 0.82 -24.18 8.92
C LYS A 178 1.88 -25.28 8.91
N THR A 179 1.76 -26.22 7.97
CA THR A 179 2.70 -27.34 7.83
C THR A 179 3.97 -26.98 7.04
N ASN A 180 4.03 -25.78 6.45
CA ASN A 180 5.20 -25.32 5.73
C ASN A 180 6.39 -25.15 6.67
N LYS A 181 7.54 -25.74 6.32
CA LYS A 181 8.77 -25.69 7.11
C LYS A 181 9.25 -24.27 7.44
N ARG A 182 8.92 -23.28 6.60
CA ARG A 182 9.27 -21.87 6.84
C ARG A 182 8.47 -21.25 7.98
N TYR A 183 7.23 -21.70 8.19
CA TYR A 183 6.33 -21.20 9.24
C TYR A 183 6.39 -22.06 10.50
N ALA A 184 6.67 -23.36 10.36
CA ALA A 184 6.71 -24.31 11.49
C ALA A 184 7.70 -23.95 12.61
N GLY A 185 8.73 -23.15 12.31
CA GLY A 185 9.73 -22.69 13.28
C GLY A 185 9.38 -21.38 13.99
N SER A 186 8.23 -20.76 13.68
CA SER A 186 7.83 -19.47 14.22
C SER A 186 6.39 -19.53 14.74
N THR A 187 6.13 -18.84 15.84
CA THR A 187 4.79 -18.66 16.41
C THR A 187 4.45 -17.17 16.44
N ASN A 188 3.17 -16.85 16.70
CA ASN A 188 2.67 -15.49 16.90
C ASN A 188 3.00 -14.56 15.73
N TRP A 189 2.65 -14.97 14.51
CA TRP A 189 3.02 -14.26 13.28
C TRP A 189 1.84 -13.74 12.48
N THR A 190 0.61 -14.04 12.89
CA THR A 190 -0.59 -13.38 12.34
C THR A 190 -0.71 -11.96 12.88
N VAL A 191 -1.44 -11.08 12.19
CA VAL A 191 -1.51 -9.65 12.56
C VAL A 191 -2.01 -9.46 14.00
N GLN A 192 -3.03 -10.21 14.41
CA GLN A 192 -3.55 -10.18 15.77
C GLN A 192 -2.47 -10.58 16.80
N GLU A 193 -1.81 -11.72 16.59
CA GLU A 193 -0.84 -12.25 17.54
C GLU A 193 0.40 -11.36 17.68
N VAL A 194 0.83 -10.73 16.58
CA VAL A 194 1.94 -9.76 16.61
C VAL A 194 1.54 -8.52 17.40
N ALA A 195 0.35 -7.96 17.18
CA ALA A 195 -0.14 -6.82 17.94
C ALA A 195 -0.26 -7.15 19.44
N GLU A 196 -0.75 -8.35 19.79
CA GLU A 196 -0.80 -8.83 21.17
C GLU A 196 0.59 -9.02 21.77
N SER A 197 1.55 -9.54 21.00
CA SER A 197 2.94 -9.71 21.45
C SER A 197 3.59 -8.34 21.72
N VAL A 198 3.41 -7.37 20.81
CA VAL A 198 3.90 -5.99 21.01
C VAL A 198 3.27 -5.35 22.25
N LYS A 199 1.96 -5.56 22.47
CA LYS A 199 1.28 -5.09 23.68
C LYS A 199 1.88 -5.69 24.95
N GLN A 200 2.16 -7.00 24.96
CA GLN A 200 2.74 -7.69 26.11
C GLN A 200 4.16 -7.23 26.39
N ASP A 201 4.97 -7.06 25.34
CA ASP A 201 6.37 -6.68 25.46
C ASP A 201 6.56 -5.21 25.85
N PHE A 202 5.74 -4.32 25.28
CA PHE A 202 6.01 -2.88 25.26
C PHE A 202 4.84 -2.00 25.70
N GLY A 203 3.64 -2.56 25.85
CA GLY A 203 2.41 -1.86 26.23
C GLY A 203 1.77 -1.11 25.06
N SER A 204 2.50 -0.16 24.47
CA SER A 204 2.00 0.71 23.39
C SER A 204 3.05 1.08 22.34
N ILE A 205 2.56 1.61 21.21
CA ILE A 205 3.35 2.24 20.15
C ILE A 205 2.83 3.65 19.86
N ASP A 206 3.61 4.45 19.14
CA ASP A 206 3.22 5.78 18.66
C ASP A 206 3.15 5.86 17.14
N ILE A 207 3.94 5.04 16.43
CA ILE A 207 4.09 5.11 14.99
C ILE A 207 3.89 3.73 14.37
N LEU A 208 3.02 3.63 13.37
CA LEU A 208 2.84 2.43 12.56
C LEU A 208 3.29 2.68 11.12
N VAL A 209 4.28 1.94 10.65
CA VAL A 209 4.76 2.03 9.26
C VAL A 209 4.36 0.77 8.51
N HIS A 210 3.65 0.94 7.39
CA HIS A 210 3.33 -0.12 6.44
C HIS A 210 4.22 0.00 5.20
N SER A 211 5.24 -0.86 5.11
CA SER A 211 6.21 -0.90 4.02
C SER A 211 6.25 -2.29 3.37
N LEU A 212 5.09 -2.90 3.14
CA LEU A 212 4.97 -4.19 2.48
C LEU A 212 4.00 -4.14 1.29
N ALA A 213 4.27 -4.99 0.31
CA ALA A 213 3.42 -5.21 -0.85
C ALA A 213 3.81 -6.55 -1.48
N ASN A 214 2.83 -7.27 -2.02
CA ASN A 214 3.07 -8.51 -2.76
C ASN A 214 1.99 -8.69 -3.83
N GLY A 215 2.38 -9.21 -4.99
CA GLY A 215 1.50 -9.44 -6.12
C GLY A 215 2.00 -10.61 -6.96
N PRO A 216 1.37 -11.80 -6.90
CA PRO A 216 1.90 -13.01 -7.53
C PRO A 216 1.93 -12.94 -9.06
N GLU A 217 1.12 -12.06 -9.66
CA GLU A 217 1.00 -11.90 -11.12
C GLU A 217 1.47 -10.51 -11.60
N VAL A 218 2.30 -9.80 -10.83
CA VAL A 218 2.69 -8.39 -11.10
C VAL A 218 3.24 -8.14 -12.51
N THR A 219 3.85 -9.15 -13.13
CA THR A 219 4.41 -9.06 -14.49
C THR A 219 3.36 -9.18 -15.59
N LYS A 220 2.14 -9.64 -15.28
CA LYS A 220 1.06 -9.81 -16.26
C LYS A 220 0.28 -8.51 -16.47
N PRO A 221 -0.07 -8.16 -17.72
CA PRO A 221 -1.03 -7.09 -17.99
C PRO A 221 -2.36 -7.33 -17.26
N LEU A 222 -3.06 -6.25 -16.86
CA LEU A 222 -4.29 -6.36 -16.07
C LEU A 222 -5.38 -7.22 -16.75
N LEU A 223 -5.47 -7.19 -18.08
CA LEU A 223 -6.43 -7.99 -18.84
C LEU A 223 -6.15 -9.51 -18.82
N GLU A 224 -4.93 -9.91 -18.45
CA GLU A 224 -4.49 -11.30 -18.36
C GLU A 224 -4.37 -11.77 -16.89
N THR A 225 -4.56 -10.86 -15.94
CA THR A 225 -4.49 -11.15 -14.51
C THR A 225 -5.68 -11.99 -14.09
N SER A 226 -5.41 -13.10 -13.40
CA SER A 226 -6.48 -13.94 -12.85
C SER A 226 -7.20 -13.23 -11.69
N ARG A 227 -8.45 -13.63 -11.41
CA ARG A 227 -9.18 -13.13 -10.24
C ARG A 227 -8.41 -13.40 -8.94
N ASN A 228 -7.81 -14.58 -8.81
CA ASN A 228 -7.07 -14.96 -7.61
C ASN A 228 -5.79 -14.12 -7.44
N GLY A 229 -5.02 -13.92 -8.51
CA GLY A 229 -3.83 -13.08 -8.48
C GLY A 229 -4.14 -11.62 -8.14
N TYR A 230 -5.23 -11.09 -8.71
CA TYR A 230 -5.72 -9.74 -8.41
C TYR A 230 -6.10 -9.59 -6.93
N LEU A 231 -6.92 -10.51 -6.39
CA LEU A 231 -7.35 -10.44 -4.99
C LEU A 231 -6.20 -10.67 -4.01
N ALA A 232 -5.24 -11.54 -4.35
CA ALA A 232 -4.02 -11.71 -3.56
C ALA A 232 -3.20 -10.42 -3.48
N ALA A 233 -3.10 -9.67 -4.59
CA ALA A 233 -2.42 -8.37 -4.61
C ALA A 233 -3.10 -7.34 -3.70
N LEU A 234 -4.44 -7.22 -3.74
CA LEU A 234 -5.18 -6.33 -2.84
C LEU A 234 -5.10 -6.77 -1.37
N SER A 235 -5.20 -8.07 -1.11
CA SER A 235 -5.11 -8.63 0.25
C SER A 235 -3.77 -8.26 0.89
N ALA A 236 -2.66 -8.56 0.21
CA ALA A 236 -1.32 -8.32 0.74
C ALA A 236 -0.90 -6.85 0.71
N SER A 237 -1.40 -6.03 -0.22
CA SER A 237 -0.86 -4.69 -0.47
C SER A 237 -1.80 -3.52 -0.12
N SER A 238 -3.05 -3.81 0.24
CA SER A 238 -4.05 -2.81 0.66
C SER A 238 -4.71 -3.22 1.98
N TYR A 239 -5.37 -4.38 2.01
CA TYR A 239 -6.13 -4.81 3.20
C TYR A 239 -5.22 -5.07 4.39
N SER A 240 -3.99 -5.54 4.17
CA SER A 240 -2.97 -5.67 5.21
C SER A 240 -2.72 -4.37 5.99
N TYR A 241 -2.84 -3.19 5.36
CA TYR A 241 -2.75 -1.90 6.05
C TYR A 241 -3.94 -1.67 6.98
N ILE A 242 -5.16 -1.95 6.51
CA ILE A 242 -6.38 -1.87 7.31
C ILE A 242 -6.29 -2.82 8.51
N SER A 243 -5.86 -4.06 8.28
CA SER A 243 -5.72 -5.07 9.33
C SER A 243 -4.69 -4.65 10.38
N LEU A 244 -3.51 -4.20 9.96
CA LEU A 244 -2.49 -3.69 10.87
C LEU A 244 -3.03 -2.53 11.69
N LEU A 245 -3.65 -1.54 11.05
CA LEU A 245 -4.23 -0.40 11.77
C LEU A 245 -5.30 -0.86 12.76
N LYS A 246 -6.25 -1.72 12.34
CA LYS A 246 -7.31 -2.26 13.21
C LYS A 246 -6.78 -2.92 14.48
N HIS A 247 -5.71 -3.72 14.39
CA HIS A 247 -5.18 -4.47 15.52
C HIS A 247 -4.21 -3.65 16.38
N PHE A 248 -3.48 -2.69 15.79
CA PHE A 248 -2.54 -1.84 16.52
C PHE A 248 -3.18 -0.56 17.10
N LEU A 249 -4.30 -0.06 16.55
CA LEU A 249 -4.95 1.15 17.03
C LEU A 249 -5.30 1.11 18.53
N PRO A 250 -5.78 -0.01 19.12
CA PRO A 250 -6.06 -0.09 20.56
C PRO A 250 -4.83 0.06 21.47
N ILE A 251 -3.62 -0.08 20.90
CA ILE A 251 -2.34 0.07 21.62
C ILE A 251 -1.51 1.24 21.07
N MET A 252 -2.11 2.10 20.25
CA MET A 252 -1.45 3.29 19.73
C MET A 252 -1.76 4.48 20.64
N ASN A 253 -0.73 5.19 21.10
CA ASN A 253 -0.90 6.34 21.97
C ASN A 253 -1.65 7.49 21.25
N GLN A 254 -2.34 8.33 22.03
CA GLN A 254 -2.98 9.52 21.49
C GLN A 254 -1.95 10.44 20.83
N GLY A 255 -2.27 10.93 19.63
CA GLY A 255 -1.33 11.71 18.81
C GLY A 255 -0.31 10.84 18.05
N GLY A 256 -0.46 9.52 18.09
CA GLY A 256 0.24 8.60 17.21
C GLY A 256 -0.16 8.78 15.75
N SER A 257 0.65 8.23 14.85
CA SER A 257 0.45 8.36 13.40
C SER A 257 0.77 7.07 12.69
N SER A 258 0.21 6.91 11.49
CA SER A 258 0.57 5.82 10.60
C SER A 258 0.99 6.35 9.24
N ILE A 259 1.84 5.58 8.55
CA ILE A 259 2.30 5.88 7.20
C ILE A 259 2.33 4.60 6.38
N SER A 260 1.95 4.70 5.11
CA SER A 260 2.04 3.62 4.12
C SER A 260 2.74 4.12 2.86
N LEU A 261 3.26 3.19 2.06
CA LEU A 261 3.92 3.51 0.79
C LEU A 261 3.03 3.15 -0.41
N THR A 262 2.73 4.16 -1.22
CA THR A 262 1.99 4.01 -2.48
C THR A 262 2.89 4.27 -3.71
N TYR A 263 2.32 4.14 -4.91
CA TYR A 263 3.01 4.41 -6.17
C TYR A 263 2.04 5.00 -7.20
N ILE A 264 2.53 5.94 -8.02
CA ILE A 264 1.75 6.74 -8.98
C ILE A 264 0.95 5.92 -10.01
N ALA A 265 1.20 4.61 -10.14
CA ALA A 265 0.37 3.72 -10.93
C ALA A 265 -1.08 3.58 -10.41
N SER A 266 -1.37 4.06 -9.20
CA SER A 266 -2.72 4.24 -8.66
C SER A 266 -3.54 5.28 -9.44
N GLU A 267 -2.90 6.38 -9.84
CA GLU A 267 -3.55 7.53 -10.47
C GLU A 267 -3.28 7.62 -11.97
N ARG A 268 -2.19 7.01 -12.44
CA ARG A 268 -1.74 7.08 -13.83
C ARG A 268 -1.46 5.70 -14.40
N ILE A 269 -1.62 5.58 -15.71
CA ILE A 269 -1.35 4.33 -16.41
C ILE A 269 0.17 4.14 -16.52
N ILE A 270 0.71 3.14 -15.82
CA ILE A 270 2.13 2.76 -15.87
C ILE A 270 2.25 1.33 -16.42
N PRO A 271 2.63 1.14 -17.70
CA PRO A 271 2.87 -0.20 -18.25
C PRO A 271 3.94 -0.97 -17.46
N GLY A 272 3.70 -2.27 -17.24
CA GLY A 272 4.59 -3.13 -16.45
C GLY A 272 4.24 -3.20 -14.96
N TYR A 273 3.38 -2.32 -14.45
CA TYR A 273 2.85 -2.41 -13.07
C TYR A 273 1.53 -3.19 -13.04
N GLY A 274 1.63 -4.47 -13.37
CA GLY A 274 0.51 -5.36 -13.65
C GLY A 274 -0.05 -6.13 -12.44
N GLY A 275 -0.70 -7.26 -12.69
CA GLY A 275 -1.15 -8.18 -11.64
C GLY A 275 -2.16 -7.63 -10.64
N GLY A 276 -2.80 -6.49 -10.93
CA GLY A 276 -3.68 -5.79 -9.99
C GLY A 276 -2.97 -4.88 -8.98
N MET A 277 -1.64 -4.72 -9.06
CA MET A 277 -0.89 -3.86 -8.14
C MET A 277 -1.29 -2.39 -8.23
N SER A 278 -1.57 -1.87 -9.43
CA SER A 278 -2.11 -0.51 -9.60
C SER A 278 -3.43 -0.31 -8.83
N SER A 279 -4.35 -1.27 -8.95
CA SER A 279 -5.59 -1.28 -8.20
C SER A 279 -5.38 -1.35 -6.69
N ALA A 280 -4.42 -2.18 -6.23
CA ALA A 280 -4.10 -2.28 -4.82
C ALA A 280 -3.55 -0.94 -4.26
N LYS A 281 -2.73 -0.22 -5.03
CA LYS A 281 -2.25 1.11 -4.62
C LYS A 281 -3.35 2.19 -4.62
N ALA A 282 -4.25 2.15 -5.60
CA ALA A 282 -5.43 3.02 -5.61
C ALA A 282 -6.35 2.75 -4.40
N ALA A 283 -6.56 1.48 -4.05
CA ALA A 283 -7.31 1.10 -2.85
C ALA A 283 -6.61 1.62 -1.58
N LEU A 284 -5.30 1.39 -1.44
CA LEU A 284 -4.51 1.85 -0.29
C LEU A 284 -4.63 3.37 -0.08
N GLU A 285 -4.53 4.17 -1.14
CA GLU A 285 -4.70 5.63 -1.05
C GLU A 285 -6.12 6.04 -0.67
N SER A 286 -7.13 5.31 -1.15
CA SER A 286 -8.51 5.51 -0.74
C SER A 286 -8.72 5.19 0.73
N ASP A 287 -8.24 4.04 1.16
CA ASP A 287 -8.39 3.55 2.53
C ASP A 287 -7.60 4.42 3.51
N THR A 288 -6.49 5.02 3.07
CA THR A 288 -5.75 6.02 3.86
C THR A 288 -6.65 7.20 4.25
N ARG A 289 -7.49 7.71 3.34
CA ARG A 289 -8.40 8.84 3.63
C ARG A 289 -9.57 8.46 4.54
N VAL A 290 -9.94 7.19 4.57
CA VAL A 290 -11.11 6.70 5.32
C VAL A 290 -10.72 6.23 6.72
N SER A 291 -9.50 5.73 6.88
CA SER A 291 -9.04 5.05 8.10
C SER A 291 -8.32 5.98 9.09
N THR A 292 -8.04 7.22 8.72
CA THR A 292 -7.41 8.27 9.55
C THR A 292 -8.38 9.42 9.77
#